data_AF-A0A2M7KHD6-F1
#
_entry.id   AF-A0A2M7KHD6-F1
#
_cell.length_a   1.000
_cell.length_b   1.000
_cell.length_c   1.000
_cell.angle_alpha   90.00
_cell.angle_beta   90.00
_cell.angle_gamma   90.00
#
_symmetry.space_group_name_H-M   'P 1'
#
loop_
_entity.id
_entity.type
_entity.pdbx_description
1 polymer ?
#
loop_
_entity_poly.entity_id
_entity_poly.type
_entity_poly.pdbx_seq_one_letter_code
_entity_poly.pdbx_strand_id
1 'polypeptide(L)'
;MPRLKKLLAAALLLAVVAVVVNVFDSSHSARRLFHRKANQLPAYAHRFAKAKQIDPVGSKTARVKITVFVQSTNDCHLPTINFVTRIAKAAPERVRAEFVDTGSEAGFKQAQEAHIDCSAGLLLNGQKQVEVEHEGKKRLIVFHGPVGTESAPQDVQTAVEYELIKQYGTKLTAAERTKLAAVWKDSQSLMQGGHGPGNGPDTGQGKSGPPGSKGSPETAKQPAAAPATSEKG
;
A
#
# COMPACT_ATOMS: atom_id res chain seq x y z
N MET A 1 -33.65 40.27 48.26
CA MET A 1 -32.46 40.04 47.41
C MET A 1 -31.41 39.04 47.95
N PRO A 2 -31.12 38.88 49.26
CA PRO A 2 -30.03 37.97 49.69
C PRO A 2 -30.34 36.48 49.53
N ARG A 3 -31.63 36.09 49.51
CA ARG A 3 -32.05 34.68 49.32
C ARG A 3 -31.84 34.18 47.88
N LEU A 4 -31.99 35.04 46.88
CA LEU A 4 -31.82 34.67 45.47
C LEU A 4 -30.35 34.37 45.12
N LYS A 5 -29.41 35.15 45.68
CA LYS A 5 -27.97 34.91 45.50
C LYS A 5 -27.52 33.57 46.11
N LYS A 6 -28.08 33.18 47.26
CA LYS A 6 -27.79 31.89 47.91
C LYS A 6 -28.31 30.70 47.08
N LEU A 7 -29.49 30.82 46.46
CA LEU A 7 -30.06 29.79 45.60
C LEU A 7 -29.25 29.60 44.31
N LEU A 8 -28.82 30.69 43.67
CA LEU A 8 -27.97 30.62 42.47
C LEU A 8 -26.61 29.98 42.74
N ALA A 9 -25.98 30.33 43.86
CA ALA A 9 -24.69 29.73 44.25
C ALA A 9 -24.82 28.21 44.50
N ALA A 10 -25.91 27.77 45.14
CA ALA A 10 -26.16 26.35 45.38
C ALA A 10 -26.40 25.57 44.07
N ALA A 11 -27.17 26.13 43.13
CA ALA A 11 -27.42 25.51 41.84
C ALA A 11 -26.13 25.35 41.00
N LEU A 12 -25.25 26.36 41.02
CA LEU A 12 -23.99 26.31 40.29
C LEU A 12 -23.03 25.25 40.87
N LEU A 13 -23.00 25.12 42.20
CA LEU A 13 -22.20 24.11 42.87
C LEU A 13 -22.66 22.70 42.50
N LEU A 14 -23.98 22.46 42.47
CA LEU A 14 -24.56 21.18 42.07
C LEU A 14 -24.26 20.83 40.61
N ALA A 15 -24.30 21.82 39.70
CA ALA A 15 -23.95 21.61 38.30
C ALA A 15 -22.47 21.21 38.12
N VAL A 16 -21.55 21.85 38.85
CA VAL A 16 -20.13 21.50 38.83
C VAL A 16 -19.90 20.09 39.36
N VAL A 17 -20.54 19.72 40.47
CA VAL A 17 -20.43 18.36 41.04
C VAL A 17 -20.94 17.31 40.04
N ALA A 18 -22.08 17.58 39.37
CA ALA A 18 -22.62 16.66 38.37
C ALA A 18 -21.67 16.46 37.17
N VAL A 19 -21.02 17.52 36.68
CA VAL A 19 -20.02 17.43 35.60
C VAL A 19 -18.80 16.64 36.06
N VAL A 20 -18.29 16.88 37.27
CA VAL A 20 -17.12 16.16 37.81
C VAL A 20 -17.41 14.67 37.99
N VAL A 21 -18.58 14.31 38.53
CA VAL A 21 -18.97 12.89 38.69
C VAL A 21 -19.12 12.22 37.32
N ASN A 22 -19.73 12.89 36.34
CA ASN A 22 -19.89 12.31 34.99
C ASN A 22 -18.55 12.13 34.25
N VAL A 23 -17.60 13.06 34.43
CA VAL A 23 -16.24 12.95 33.88
C VAL A 23 -15.45 11.84 34.58
N PHE A 24 -15.59 11.69 35.90
CA PHE A 24 -14.87 10.67 36.66
C PHE A 24 -15.41 9.26 36.39
N ASP A 25 -16.72 9.07 36.26
CA ASP A 25 -17.34 7.77 35.94
C ASP A 25 -17.03 7.34 34.48
N SER A 26 -17.00 8.31 33.55
CA SER A 26 -16.52 8.10 32.18
C SER A 26 -15.05 7.66 32.14
N SER A 27 -14.22 8.11 33.09
CA SER A 27 -12.81 7.73 33.15
C SER A 27 -12.57 6.30 33.66
N HIS A 28 -13.46 5.77 34.52
CA HIS A 28 -13.35 4.41 35.06
C HIS A 28 -13.92 3.35 34.12
N SER A 29 -14.94 3.68 33.33
CA SER A 29 -15.53 2.78 32.33
C SER A 29 -14.62 2.57 31.12
N ALA A 30 -13.86 3.59 30.72
CA ALA A 30 -12.87 3.47 29.64
C ALA A 30 -11.77 2.45 29.98
N ARG A 31 -11.29 2.38 31.23
CA ARG A 31 -10.18 1.48 31.62
C ARG A 31 -10.51 -0.01 31.53
N ARG A 32 -11.77 -0.43 31.62
CA ARG A 32 -12.14 -1.86 31.49
C ARG A 32 -12.18 -2.36 30.05
N LEU A 33 -12.41 -1.50 29.07
CA LEU A 33 -12.38 -1.87 27.65
C LEU A 33 -10.94 -2.02 27.12
N PHE A 34 -9.97 -1.29 27.71
CA PHE A 34 -8.56 -1.39 27.30
C PHE A 34 -7.84 -2.67 27.79
N HIS A 35 -8.30 -3.32 28.86
CA HIS A 35 -7.65 -4.55 29.35
C HIS A 35 -8.06 -5.84 28.61
N ARG A 36 -9.15 -5.86 27.84
CA ARG A 36 -9.57 -7.07 27.10
C ARG A 36 -8.82 -7.27 25.77
N LYS A 37 -8.09 -6.27 25.28
CA LYS A 37 -7.33 -6.35 24.00
C LYS A 37 -5.88 -6.85 24.16
N ALA A 38 -5.33 -6.90 25.37
CA ALA A 38 -3.91 -7.23 25.57
C ALA A 38 -3.58 -8.74 25.55
N ASN A 39 -4.56 -9.63 25.73
CA ASN A 39 -4.30 -11.07 25.89
C ASN A 39 -4.52 -11.93 24.63
N GLN A 40 -4.80 -11.35 23.46
CA GLN A 40 -4.87 -12.11 22.19
C GLN A 40 -3.55 -12.19 21.41
N LEU A 41 -2.47 -11.59 21.93
CA LEU A 41 -1.15 -11.55 21.27
C LEU A 41 -0.42 -12.91 21.13
N PRO A 42 -0.54 -13.93 22.03
CA PRO A 42 0.27 -15.14 21.92
C PRO A 42 -0.07 -16.01 20.70
N ALA A 43 -1.33 -15.99 20.26
CA ALA A 43 -1.79 -16.77 19.10
C ALA A 43 -1.41 -16.14 17.75
N TYR A 44 -0.88 -14.92 17.72
CA TYR A 44 -0.43 -14.26 16.48
C TYR A 44 1.09 -14.24 16.32
N ALA A 45 1.86 -14.46 17.40
CA ALA A 45 3.32 -14.37 17.38
C ALA A 45 3.99 -15.28 16.33
N HIS A 46 3.45 -16.48 16.09
CA HIS A 46 3.97 -17.42 15.09
C HIS A 46 3.73 -17.01 13.63
N ARG A 47 2.86 -16.00 13.38
CA ARG A 47 2.62 -15.47 12.02
C ARG A 47 3.65 -14.42 11.60
N PHE A 48 4.45 -13.88 12.51
CA PHE A 48 5.29 -12.72 12.22
C PHE A 48 6.72 -13.01 11.75
N ALA A 49 7.11 -14.29 11.63
CA ALA A 49 8.50 -14.70 11.41
C ALA A 49 9.02 -14.54 9.97
N LYS A 50 8.21 -14.02 9.03
CA LYS A 50 8.55 -14.01 7.59
C LYS A 50 8.54 -12.63 6.93
N ALA A 51 8.42 -11.54 7.69
CA ALA A 51 8.40 -10.20 7.11
C ALA A 51 9.71 -9.89 6.37
N LYS A 52 9.60 -9.47 5.11
CA LYS A 52 10.71 -8.95 4.32
C LYS A 52 10.56 -7.43 4.23
N GLN A 53 11.58 -6.72 4.67
CA GLN A 53 11.62 -5.28 4.51
C GLN A 53 11.65 -4.92 3.01
N ILE A 54 10.75 -4.02 2.62
CA ILE A 54 10.69 -3.45 1.27
C ILE A 54 11.19 -2.01 1.38
N ASP A 55 12.25 -1.69 0.63
CA ASP A 55 12.82 -0.35 0.68
C ASP A 55 11.85 0.70 0.11
N PRO A 56 11.79 1.90 0.72
CA PRO A 56 10.96 2.98 0.20
C PRO A 56 11.50 3.46 -1.15
N VAL A 57 10.59 3.91 -2.01
CA VAL A 57 10.89 4.32 -3.39
C VAL A 57 10.53 5.79 -3.57
N GLY A 58 11.38 6.55 -4.26
CA GLY A 58 11.22 7.99 -4.45
C GLY A 58 11.87 8.83 -3.35
N SER A 59 11.94 10.13 -3.61
CA SER A 59 12.64 11.13 -2.81
C SER A 59 12.01 11.28 -1.43
N LYS A 60 12.84 11.40 -0.39
CA LYS A 60 12.37 11.64 0.99
C LYS A 60 11.63 12.98 1.13
N THR A 61 11.88 13.93 0.22
CA THR A 61 11.25 15.26 0.22
C THR A 61 10.00 15.33 -0.66
N ALA A 62 9.58 14.23 -1.28
CA ALA A 62 8.33 14.16 -2.01
C ALA A 62 7.13 14.45 -1.09
N ARG A 63 6.27 15.38 -1.53
CA ARG A 63 5.06 15.82 -0.83
C ARG A 63 3.89 14.85 -0.97
N VAL A 64 3.84 14.06 -2.04
CA VAL A 64 2.83 13.00 -2.19
C VAL A 64 3.43 11.70 -1.66
N LYS A 65 2.86 11.17 -0.59
CA LYS A 65 3.34 9.97 0.11
C LYS A 65 2.28 8.89 0.03
N ILE A 66 2.68 7.70 -0.42
CA ILE A 66 1.83 6.51 -0.45
C ILE A 66 2.41 5.53 0.55
N THR A 67 1.73 5.32 1.67
CA THR A 67 2.11 4.29 2.65
C THR A 67 1.29 3.05 2.37
N VAL A 68 1.95 1.94 2.06
CA VAL A 68 1.33 0.68 1.67
C VAL A 68 1.53 -0.33 2.78
N PHE A 69 0.43 -0.80 3.34
CA PHE A 69 0.39 -1.88 4.31
C PHE A 69 0.15 -3.18 3.55
N VAL A 70 1.07 -4.13 3.63
CA VAL A 70 1.00 -5.39 2.88
C VAL A 70 1.78 -6.47 3.63
N GLN A 71 1.46 -7.73 3.42
CA GLN A 71 2.36 -8.84 3.75
C GLN A 71 3.29 -9.10 2.57
N SER A 72 4.60 -8.87 2.72
CA SER A 72 5.56 -8.95 1.61
C SER A 72 5.74 -10.37 1.04
N THR A 73 5.39 -11.40 1.81
CA THR A 73 5.46 -12.81 1.41
C THR A 73 4.13 -13.36 0.91
N ASN A 74 3.12 -12.51 0.76
CA ASN A 74 1.83 -12.91 0.23
C ASN A 74 1.74 -12.48 -1.25
N ASP A 75 1.72 -13.47 -2.14
CA ASP A 75 1.72 -13.23 -3.59
C ASP A 75 0.53 -12.39 -4.06
N CYS A 76 -0.62 -12.45 -3.37
CA CYS A 76 -1.78 -11.62 -3.66
C CYS A 76 -1.51 -10.12 -3.44
N HIS A 77 -0.52 -9.75 -2.64
CA HIS A 77 -0.16 -8.36 -2.36
C HIS A 77 0.95 -7.81 -3.28
N LEU A 78 1.69 -8.68 -3.98
CA LEU A 78 2.78 -8.27 -4.85
C LEU A 78 2.35 -7.33 -5.99
N PRO A 79 1.17 -7.50 -6.64
CA PRO A 79 0.67 -6.54 -7.62
C PRO A 79 0.54 -5.12 -7.06
N THR A 80 0.07 -4.98 -5.81
CA THR A 80 -0.03 -3.68 -5.13
C THR A 80 1.35 -3.05 -4.93
N ILE A 81 2.33 -3.83 -4.44
CA ILE A 81 3.71 -3.36 -4.25
C ILE A 81 4.31 -2.88 -5.58
N ASN A 82 4.16 -3.69 -6.63
CA ASN A 82 4.69 -3.40 -7.96
C ASN A 82 4.05 -2.16 -8.57
N PHE A 83 2.74 -2.02 -8.46
CA PHE A 83 2.01 -0.88 -8.99
C PHE A 83 2.45 0.42 -8.29
N VAL A 84 2.45 0.45 -6.96
CA VAL A 84 2.85 1.66 -6.21
C VAL A 84 4.33 1.99 -6.41
N THR A 85 5.20 0.98 -6.52
CA THR A 85 6.62 1.17 -6.87
C THR A 85 6.77 1.85 -8.22
N ARG A 86 5.99 1.44 -9.23
CA ARG A 86 6.03 2.05 -10.57
C ARG A 86 5.58 3.50 -10.55
N ILE A 87 4.55 3.84 -9.77
CA ILE A 87 4.11 5.24 -9.58
C ILE A 87 5.25 6.09 -9.01
N ALA A 88 5.89 5.64 -7.91
CA ALA A 88 6.99 6.37 -7.30
C ALA A 88 8.23 6.49 -8.21
N LYS A 89 8.56 5.46 -9.00
CA LYS A 89 9.65 5.52 -9.99
C LYS A 89 9.34 6.44 -11.18
N ALA A 90 8.06 6.60 -11.53
CA ALA A 90 7.64 7.47 -12.63
C ALA A 90 7.84 8.96 -12.31
N ALA A 91 7.67 9.35 -11.05
CA ALA A 91 7.84 10.72 -10.56
C ALA A 91 8.55 10.77 -9.19
N PRO A 92 9.85 10.40 -9.12
CA PRO A 92 10.55 10.16 -7.85
C PRO A 92 10.71 11.41 -6.99
N GLU A 93 10.79 12.61 -7.57
CA GLU A 93 10.86 13.85 -6.80
C GLU A 93 9.50 14.34 -6.29
N ARG A 94 8.41 13.69 -6.71
CA ARG A 94 7.03 14.11 -6.45
C ARG A 94 6.27 13.14 -5.58
N VAL A 95 6.48 11.84 -5.81
CA VAL A 95 5.82 10.72 -5.14
C VAL A 95 6.84 9.87 -4.39
N ARG A 96 6.55 9.57 -3.13
CA ARG A 96 7.28 8.61 -2.31
C ARG A 96 6.37 7.47 -1.91
N ALA A 97 6.83 6.25 -2.14
CA ALA A 97 6.20 5.03 -1.65
C ALA A 97 6.95 4.51 -0.42
N GLU A 98 6.22 4.19 0.63
CA GLU A 98 6.72 3.53 1.84
C GLU A 98 5.92 2.26 2.07
N PHE A 99 6.61 1.19 2.49
CA PHE A 99 6.01 -0.13 2.62
C PHE A 99 6.13 -0.59 4.06
N VAL A 100 5.00 -0.97 4.64
CA VAL A 100 4.87 -1.48 6.00
C VAL A 100 4.44 -2.93 5.91
N ASP A 101 5.32 -3.83 6.36
CA ASP A 101 5.03 -5.25 6.35
C ASP A 101 4.10 -5.64 7.51
N THR A 102 2.82 -5.89 7.23
CA THR A 102 1.81 -6.30 8.22
C THR A 102 2.01 -7.74 8.71
N GLY A 103 2.91 -8.48 8.07
CA GLY A 103 3.47 -9.74 8.56
C GLY A 103 4.56 -9.54 9.62
N SER A 104 4.87 -8.32 10.06
CA SER A 104 5.68 -8.07 11.26
C SER A 104 4.81 -7.57 12.41
N GLU A 105 5.21 -7.79 13.67
CA GLU A 105 4.45 -7.28 14.82
C GLU A 105 4.34 -5.74 14.78
N ALA A 106 5.44 -5.06 14.47
CA ALA A 106 5.48 -3.61 14.36
C ALA A 106 4.58 -3.08 13.22
N GLY A 107 4.65 -3.69 12.04
CA GLY A 107 3.82 -3.28 10.91
C GLY A 107 2.34 -3.60 11.10
N PHE A 108 2.01 -4.71 11.79
CA PHE A 108 0.64 -5.02 12.18
C PHE A 108 0.05 -4.00 13.16
N LYS A 109 0.85 -3.55 14.15
CA LYS A 109 0.45 -2.47 15.07
C LYS A 109 0.21 -1.15 14.32
N GLN A 110 1.12 -0.77 13.43
CA GLN A 110 0.96 0.42 12.59
C GLN A 110 -0.29 0.34 11.69
N ALA A 111 -0.59 -0.83 11.13
CA ALA A 111 -1.80 -1.05 10.35
C ALA A 111 -3.06 -0.84 11.19
N GLN A 112 -3.11 -1.36 12.42
CA GLN A 112 -4.24 -1.14 13.33
C GLN A 112 -4.40 0.34 13.72
N GLU A 113 -3.31 1.04 14.00
CA GLU A 113 -3.31 2.48 14.31
C GLU A 113 -3.80 3.31 13.11
N ALA A 114 -3.45 2.88 11.90
CA ALA A 114 -3.92 3.46 10.65
C ALA A 114 -5.36 3.03 10.27
N HIS A 115 -6.03 2.22 11.10
CA HIS A 115 -7.34 1.63 10.82
C HIS A 115 -7.38 0.85 9.50
N ILE A 116 -6.31 0.10 9.20
CA ILE A 116 -6.24 -0.84 8.08
C ILE A 116 -6.70 -2.20 8.60
N ASP A 117 -7.98 -2.50 8.37
CA ASP A 117 -8.64 -3.67 8.94
C ASP A 117 -8.36 -4.98 8.16
N CYS A 118 -7.86 -4.87 6.93
CA CYS A 118 -7.40 -6.01 6.11
C CYS A 118 -5.89 -6.23 6.25
N SER A 119 -5.40 -7.40 5.82
CA SER A 119 -3.95 -7.69 5.76
C SER A 119 -3.18 -6.77 4.81
N ALA A 120 -3.88 -6.01 3.98
CA ALA A 120 -3.31 -4.96 3.17
C ALA A 120 -4.25 -3.74 3.02
N GLY A 121 -3.66 -2.63 2.61
CA GLY A 121 -4.32 -1.35 2.39
C GLY A 121 -3.30 -0.26 2.11
N LEU A 122 -3.75 0.96 1.86
CA LEU A 122 -2.84 2.09 1.68
C LEU A 122 -3.40 3.38 2.28
N LEU A 123 -2.49 4.30 2.55
CA LEU A 123 -2.77 5.68 2.90
C LEU A 123 -2.15 6.59 1.85
N LEU A 124 -2.89 7.63 1.45
CA LEU A 124 -2.36 8.73 0.66
C LEU A 124 -2.19 9.94 1.57
N ASN A 125 -0.96 10.44 1.70
CA ASN A 125 -0.61 11.53 2.62
C ASN A 125 -1.08 11.28 4.07
N GLY A 126 -1.05 10.02 4.52
CA GLY A 126 -1.51 9.62 5.86
C GLY A 126 -3.03 9.44 5.98
N GLN A 127 -3.78 9.58 4.89
CA GLN A 127 -5.24 9.47 4.89
C GLN A 127 -5.70 8.18 4.18
N LYS A 128 -6.58 7.41 4.84
CA LYS A 128 -7.26 6.25 4.25
C LYS A 128 -8.39 6.67 3.30
N GLN A 129 -8.91 7.88 3.48
CA GLN A 129 -10.01 8.43 2.70
C GLN A 129 -9.60 9.78 2.13
N VAL A 130 -9.87 9.98 0.84
CA VAL A 130 -9.52 11.21 0.13
C VAL A 130 -10.76 11.71 -0.60
N GLU A 131 -11.19 12.93 -0.29
CA GLU A 131 -12.19 13.63 -1.09
C GLU A 131 -11.48 14.26 -2.29
N VAL A 132 -11.85 13.82 -3.49
CA VAL A 132 -11.33 14.35 -4.75
C VAL A 132 -12.43 15.11 -5.47
N GLU A 133 -12.03 16.16 -6.17
CA GLU A 133 -12.88 16.79 -7.17
C GLU A 133 -12.45 16.27 -8.54
N HIS A 134 -13.36 15.59 -9.23
CA HIS A 134 -13.13 15.03 -10.55
C HIS A 134 -14.32 15.40 -11.44
N GLU A 135 -14.05 16.04 -12.57
CA GLU A 135 -15.09 16.52 -13.50
C GLU A 135 -16.17 17.40 -12.82
N GLY A 136 -15.75 18.27 -11.88
CA GLY A 136 -16.63 19.16 -11.14
C GLY A 136 -17.54 18.47 -10.12
N LYS A 137 -17.35 17.17 -9.87
CA LYS A 137 -18.06 16.40 -8.84
C LYS A 137 -17.11 16.01 -7.72
N LYS A 138 -17.58 16.17 -6.49
CA LYS A 138 -16.91 15.63 -5.31
C LYS A 138 -17.14 14.13 -5.23
N ARG A 139 -16.06 13.37 -5.05
CA ARG A 139 -16.09 11.93 -4.84
C ARG A 139 -15.23 11.59 -3.62
N LEU A 140 -15.77 10.79 -2.72
CA LEU A 140 -14.98 10.21 -1.63
C LEU A 140 -14.38 8.89 -2.10
N ILE A 141 -13.06 8.79 -2.07
CA ILE A 141 -12.32 7.56 -2.33
C ILE A 141 -11.86 6.99 -1.00
N VAL A 142 -12.16 5.71 -0.75
CA VAL A 142 -11.76 4.99 0.47
C VAL A 142 -10.84 3.84 0.07
N PHE A 143 -9.61 3.85 0.58
CA PHE A 143 -8.66 2.78 0.34
C PHE A 143 -8.89 1.65 1.35
N HIS A 144 -9.21 0.49 0.82
CA HIS A 144 -9.42 -0.72 1.60
C HIS A 144 -8.90 -1.92 0.84
N GLY A 145 -8.16 -2.79 1.53
CA GLY A 145 -7.57 -4.00 0.95
C GLY A 145 -6.48 -3.74 -0.11
N PRO A 146 -5.94 -4.82 -0.69
CA PRO A 146 -5.10 -4.78 -1.88
C PRO A 146 -5.68 -3.98 -3.05
N VAL A 147 -4.80 -3.29 -3.79
CA VAL A 147 -5.13 -2.70 -5.08
C VAL A 147 -5.36 -3.80 -6.10
N GLY A 148 -6.45 -3.70 -6.86
CA GLY A 148 -6.88 -4.69 -7.85
C GLY A 148 -7.92 -5.69 -7.35
N THR A 149 -8.09 -5.82 -6.03
CA THR A 149 -9.06 -6.75 -5.44
C THR A 149 -10.17 -5.99 -4.72
N GLU A 150 -9.83 -5.16 -3.74
CA GLU A 150 -10.80 -4.36 -2.95
C GLU A 150 -10.70 -2.86 -3.25
N SER A 151 -9.52 -2.38 -3.65
CA SER A 151 -9.34 -1.01 -4.14
C SER A 151 -9.12 -1.00 -5.65
N ALA A 152 -9.92 -0.24 -6.39
CA ALA A 152 -9.75 -0.10 -7.84
C ALA A 152 -8.45 0.67 -8.17
N PRO A 153 -7.62 0.21 -9.13
CA PRO A 153 -6.43 0.96 -9.55
C PRO A 153 -6.73 2.38 -10.03
N GLN A 154 -7.91 2.58 -10.65
CA GLN A 154 -8.38 3.89 -11.13
C GLN A 154 -8.63 4.87 -9.98
N ASP A 155 -9.04 4.38 -8.81
CA ASP A 155 -9.25 5.22 -7.63
C ASP A 155 -7.92 5.68 -7.05
N VAL A 156 -6.91 4.80 -7.03
CA VAL A 156 -5.54 5.17 -6.67
C VAL A 156 -4.98 6.20 -7.64
N GLN A 157 -5.15 5.98 -8.96
CA GLN A 157 -4.74 6.96 -9.98
C GLN A 157 -5.39 8.33 -9.72
N THR A 158 -6.72 8.36 -9.60
CA THR A 158 -7.48 9.62 -9.44
C THR A 158 -7.01 10.39 -8.21
N ALA A 159 -6.84 9.70 -7.08
CA ALA A 159 -6.40 10.33 -5.83
C ALA A 159 -4.94 10.83 -5.91
N VAL A 160 -4.04 10.05 -6.51
CA VAL A 160 -2.63 10.44 -6.68
C VAL A 160 -2.51 11.63 -7.64
N GLU A 161 -3.24 11.64 -8.76
CA GLU A 161 -3.24 12.77 -9.70
C GLU A 161 -3.81 14.04 -9.05
N TYR A 162 -4.90 13.90 -8.29
CA TYR A 162 -5.47 15.00 -7.51
C TYR A 162 -4.44 15.60 -6.52
N GLU A 163 -3.77 14.76 -5.73
CA GLU A 163 -2.75 15.24 -4.79
C GLU A 163 -1.50 15.79 -5.50
N LEU A 164 -1.10 15.25 -6.65
CA LEU A 164 -0.01 15.81 -7.45
C LEU A 164 -0.34 17.24 -7.91
N ILE A 165 -1.54 17.45 -8.45
CA ILE A 165 -2.01 18.77 -8.88
C ILE A 165 -2.13 19.72 -7.68
N LYS A 166 -2.68 19.25 -6.56
CA LYS A 166 -2.84 20.06 -5.35
C LYS A 166 -1.50 20.49 -4.74
N GLN A 167 -0.51 19.60 -4.70
CA GLN A 167 0.79 19.88 -4.05
C GLN A 167 1.79 20.60 -4.97
N TYR A 168 1.70 20.40 -6.28
CA TYR A 168 2.69 20.90 -7.26
C TYR A 168 2.10 21.74 -8.39
N GLY A 169 0.77 21.84 -8.52
CA GLY A 169 0.11 22.44 -9.66
C GLY A 169 0.35 21.65 -10.94
N THR A 170 0.46 22.34 -12.06
CA THR A 170 0.75 21.74 -13.38
C THR A 170 2.25 21.47 -13.62
N LYS A 171 3.09 21.60 -12.58
CA LYS A 171 4.57 21.58 -12.66
C LYS A 171 5.19 20.18 -12.78
N LEU A 172 4.42 19.17 -13.20
CA LEU A 172 5.01 17.89 -13.61
C LEU A 172 5.86 18.13 -14.87
N THR A 173 7.00 17.46 -14.97
CA THR A 173 7.76 17.47 -16.22
C THR A 173 7.03 16.65 -17.28
N ALA A 174 7.31 16.90 -18.57
CA ALA A 174 6.73 16.09 -19.65
C ALA A 174 7.11 14.61 -19.50
N ALA A 175 8.36 14.33 -19.10
CA ALA A 175 8.83 12.97 -18.85
C ALA A 175 8.07 12.26 -17.73
N GLU A 176 7.81 12.94 -16.59
CA GLU A 176 7.02 12.36 -15.49
C GLU A 176 5.58 12.09 -15.93
N ARG A 177 4.94 13.02 -16.66
CA ARG A 177 3.59 12.81 -17.20
C ARG A 177 3.54 11.59 -18.11
N THR A 178 4.49 11.45 -19.03
CA THR A 178 4.56 10.29 -19.94
C THR A 178 4.76 8.98 -19.17
N LYS A 179 5.64 8.97 -18.17
CA LYS A 179 5.88 7.77 -17.35
C LYS A 179 4.66 7.41 -16.51
N LEU A 180 4.02 8.38 -15.86
CA LEU A 180 2.80 8.13 -15.09
C LEU A 180 1.67 7.63 -15.98
N ALA A 181 1.45 8.24 -17.14
CA ALA A 181 0.46 7.78 -18.11
C ALA A 181 0.70 6.32 -18.55
N ALA A 182 1.96 5.90 -18.72
CA ALA A 182 2.29 4.51 -19.00
C ALA A 182 1.92 3.59 -17.83
N VAL A 183 2.21 3.98 -16.59
CA VAL A 183 1.79 3.23 -15.39
C VAL A 183 0.27 3.07 -15.31
N TRP A 184 -0.49 4.13 -15.63
CA TRP A 184 -1.95 4.10 -15.63
C TRP A 184 -2.52 3.18 -16.70
N LYS A 185 -1.96 3.23 -17.91
CA LYS A 185 -2.34 2.35 -19.01
C LYS A 185 -2.12 0.88 -18.65
N ASP A 186 -1.03 0.56 -17.97
CA ASP A 186 -0.67 -0.81 -17.59
C ASP A 186 -1.35 -1.26 -16.28
N SER A 187 -2.09 -0.39 -15.58
CA SER A 187 -2.60 -0.68 -14.24
C SER A 187 -3.47 -1.93 -14.17
N GLN A 188 -4.33 -2.16 -15.18
CA GLN A 188 -5.21 -3.33 -15.22
C GLN A 188 -4.45 -4.63 -15.46
N SER A 189 -3.44 -4.63 -16.35
CA SER A 189 -2.66 -5.84 -16.63
C SER A 189 -1.80 -6.25 -15.43
N LEU A 190 -1.31 -5.26 -14.65
CA LEU A 190 -0.57 -5.51 -13.41
C LEU A 190 -1.39 -6.24 -12.36
N MET A 191 -2.71 -6.02 -12.31
CA MET A 191 -3.58 -6.67 -11.33
C MET A 191 -4.00 -8.09 -11.74
N GLN A 192 -4.02 -8.38 -13.05
CA GLN A 192 -4.39 -9.70 -13.57
C GLN A 192 -3.23 -10.71 -13.56
N GLY A 193 -1.98 -10.23 -13.50
CA GLY A 193 -0.77 -11.06 -13.54
C GLY A 193 -0.53 -11.97 -12.33
N GLY A 194 -1.35 -11.89 -11.27
CA GLY A 194 -1.19 -12.66 -10.04
C GLY A 194 -1.59 -14.14 -10.11
N HIS A 195 -2.14 -14.63 -11.24
CA HIS A 195 -2.51 -16.05 -11.44
C HIS A 195 -1.83 -16.70 -12.66
N GLY A 196 -0.86 -16.02 -13.28
CA GLY A 196 -0.05 -16.59 -14.36
C GLY A 196 1.23 -17.26 -13.84
N PRO A 197 1.75 -18.32 -14.48
CA PRO A 197 3.03 -18.92 -14.10
C PRO A 197 4.13 -17.87 -14.19
N GLY A 198 4.88 -17.70 -13.11
CA GLY A 198 5.70 -16.53 -12.79
C GLY A 198 6.64 -16.04 -13.89
N ASN A 199 6.54 -14.74 -14.18
CA ASN A 199 7.67 -13.92 -14.62
C ASN A 199 7.84 -12.81 -13.58
N GLY A 200 8.48 -13.18 -12.46
CA GLY A 200 8.92 -12.21 -11.45
C GLY A 200 9.97 -11.24 -12.03
N PRO A 201 10.15 -10.06 -11.42
CA PRO A 201 11.21 -9.15 -11.83
C PRO A 201 12.57 -9.80 -11.58
N ASP A 202 13.36 -9.86 -12.63
CA ASP A 202 14.74 -10.34 -12.68
C ASP A 202 15.59 -9.60 -11.63
N THR A 203 15.65 -10.16 -10.42
CA THR A 203 16.63 -9.74 -9.42
C THR A 203 17.95 -10.34 -9.87
N GLY A 204 18.77 -9.53 -10.54
CA GLY A 204 20.15 -9.86 -10.84
C GLY A 204 20.89 -10.27 -9.58
N GLN A 205 20.97 -11.58 -9.34
CA GLN A 205 21.88 -12.22 -8.41
C GLN A 205 22.72 -13.20 -9.23
N GLY A 206 24.03 -13.07 -9.05
CA GLY A 206 25.06 -13.70 -9.85
C GLY A 206 24.91 -15.22 -9.95
N LYS A 207 25.19 -15.72 -11.15
CA LYS A 207 25.46 -17.13 -11.42
C LYS A 207 26.71 -17.55 -10.67
N SER A 208 26.55 -18.23 -9.54
CA SER A 208 27.53 -19.19 -9.03
C SER A 208 26.90 -20.58 -9.16
N GLY A 209 27.09 -21.20 -10.33
CA GLY A 209 26.74 -22.59 -10.55
C GLY A 209 27.75 -23.53 -9.87
N PRO A 210 27.31 -24.71 -9.40
CA PRO A 210 28.23 -25.71 -8.86
C PRO A 210 29.00 -26.41 -9.98
N PRO A 211 30.23 -26.89 -9.72
CA PRO A 211 31.05 -27.53 -10.73
C PRO A 211 30.67 -29.00 -10.90
N GLY A 212 30.44 -29.39 -12.15
CA GLY A 212 30.83 -30.70 -12.66
C GLY A 212 29.77 -31.79 -12.71
N SER A 213 29.48 -32.25 -13.92
CA SER A 213 29.76 -33.64 -14.26
C SER A 213 30.14 -33.76 -15.73
N LYS A 214 31.22 -34.49 -15.98
CA LYS A 214 31.80 -34.79 -17.29
C LYS A 214 30.97 -35.87 -17.97
N GLY A 215 30.62 -35.66 -19.23
CA GLY A 215 30.09 -36.68 -20.14
C GLY A 215 30.55 -36.35 -21.55
N SER A 216 31.47 -37.16 -22.07
CA SER A 216 32.10 -37.06 -23.38
C SER A 216 31.18 -37.55 -24.53
N PRO A 217 31.56 -37.35 -25.80
CA PRO A 217 30.65 -37.10 -26.91
C PRO A 217 30.24 -38.36 -27.67
N GLU A 218 29.05 -38.35 -28.27
CA GLU A 218 28.67 -39.34 -29.27
C GLU A 218 28.27 -38.66 -30.59
N THR A 219 28.95 -39.12 -31.63
CA THR A 219 28.97 -38.65 -33.00
C THR A 219 27.84 -39.32 -33.79
N ALA A 220 26.97 -38.55 -34.45
CA ALA A 220 26.18 -39.06 -35.58
C ALA A 220 25.73 -37.87 -36.47
N LYS A 221 26.47 -37.58 -37.53
CA LYS A 221 26.25 -38.07 -38.92
C LYS A 221 25.09 -37.33 -39.63
N GLN A 222 25.48 -36.27 -40.34
CA GLN A 222 24.70 -35.66 -41.43
C GLN A 222 24.38 -36.68 -42.52
N PRO A 223 23.23 -36.51 -43.20
CA PRO A 223 23.16 -36.75 -44.63
C PRO A 223 22.74 -35.50 -45.43
N ALA A 224 23.62 -35.18 -46.37
CA ALA A 224 23.44 -34.72 -47.74
C ALA A 224 22.16 -33.95 -48.17
N ALA A 225 22.43 -32.79 -48.78
CA ALA A 225 21.55 -32.05 -49.66
C ALA A 225 21.32 -32.74 -51.02
N ALA A 226 20.19 -32.42 -51.67
CA ALA A 226 19.92 -32.66 -53.08
C ALA A 226 18.97 -31.57 -53.65
N PRO A 227 18.91 -31.36 -54.98
CA PRO A 227 19.07 -30.03 -55.59
C PRO A 227 17.80 -29.33 -56.09
N ALA A 228 18.00 -28.08 -56.50
CA ALA A 228 17.08 -27.22 -57.22
C ALA A 228 16.66 -27.77 -58.59
N THR A 229 15.39 -27.60 -58.94
CA THR A 229 14.89 -27.63 -60.31
C THR A 229 14.25 -26.29 -60.64
N SER A 230 14.85 -25.62 -61.62
CA SER A 230 14.27 -24.54 -62.40
C SER A 230 13.44 -25.17 -63.52
N GLU A 231 12.20 -24.73 -63.73
CA GLU A 231 11.60 -24.80 -65.06
C GLU A 231 10.70 -23.60 -65.33
N LYS A 232 10.85 -23.08 -66.56
CA LYS A 232 10.20 -21.91 -67.13
C LYS A 232 8.79 -22.25 -67.61
N GLY A 233 7.92 -21.25 -67.59
CA GLY A 233 6.67 -21.15 -68.34
C GLY A 233 6.12 -19.75 -68.19
#